data_AF-A0A7S3KPC1-F1
#
_entry.id   AF-A0A7S3KPC1-F1
#
_cell.length_a   1.000
_cell.length_b   1.000
_cell.length_c   1.000
_cell.angle_alpha   90.00
_cell.angle_beta   90.00
_cell.angle_gamma   90.00
#
_symmetry.space_group_name_H-M   'P 1'
#
loop_
_entity.id
_entity.type
_entity.pdbx_description
1 polymer ?
#
loop_
_entity_poly.entity_id
_entity_poly.type
_entity_poly.pdbx_seq_one_letter_code
_entity_poly.pdbx_strand_id
1 'polypeptide(L)'
;PDTMIIQLNRFTFNEYGNATKINDKITFPFVLNMNKYVNEEISDKIQQTQAKIKTEDEEQERRENETKEEKQARELKEVEAKLDNAIENERKATEEAARDSVEEMKVEQPETSKEFTQDAEIDDGIDHSDPMNSLAGPRQEFFYNNLDDQDQIENVVYGIPSTSTGKGKTPMYSTSYEAREDSEILKEIETDIQNYIVQGEWVYCLYSVLIHSGGVSGGHYSAYIKSFEDDKWYHFNDSTVSEISIGDIEEMFGDGRSTKNAYLIIYKKLKLKEPAENLEIDTNYRPVITQDEIPNYIIDEIEKDNEVFREEEASRLRMEAERKERESNITMRIFAKSKADKESDEDIISNKILPNNSLVQVEEKKIDFKNYHSLKMAHEEAYKVFELEKQGIKLEDTQIRTYNVGLKILKNSFEDKQDETLKHLGIDLRAPIFLEIKLPEEVFESLPTEMIPLRYYLWKEGIPSLQEQYLDTQILFVNQNNTIGDLEQDILVNITEKGLLQAGQSLENIVLYSEQYYGGGVTLEEIAQEGDKTKSLHACRVDEGC
;
A
#
# COMPACT_ATOMS: atom_id res chain seq x y z
N PRO A 1 48.11 -2.04 6.68
CA PRO A 1 46.84 -2.55 7.25
C PRO A 1 46.23 -3.55 6.26
N ASP A 2 45.27 -4.38 6.66
CA ASP A 2 44.67 -5.35 5.73
C ASP A 2 43.67 -4.73 4.75
N THR A 3 43.11 -3.56 5.10
CA THR A 3 42.28 -2.73 4.23
C THR A 3 42.89 -1.33 4.13
N MET A 4 42.84 -0.73 2.94
CA MET A 4 43.24 0.65 2.66
C MET A 4 42.07 1.38 2.00
N ILE A 5 41.73 2.55 2.52
CA ILE A 5 40.61 3.38 2.05
C ILE A 5 41.16 4.69 1.51
N ILE A 6 40.78 5.04 0.28
CA ILE A 6 41.13 6.29 -0.38
C ILE A 6 39.84 7.07 -0.63
N GLN A 7 39.61 8.12 0.16
CA GLN A 7 38.48 9.04 -0.03
C GLN A 7 38.88 10.16 -0.99
N LEU A 8 38.07 10.38 -2.03
CA LEU A 8 38.27 11.45 -3.00
C LEU A 8 37.40 12.66 -2.64
N ASN A 9 38.03 13.82 -2.42
CA ASN A 9 37.30 15.08 -2.36
C ASN A 9 36.69 15.36 -3.75
N ARG A 10 35.36 15.28 -3.87
CA ARG A 10 34.64 15.52 -5.14
C ARG A 10 34.18 16.96 -5.34
N PHE A 11 34.18 17.77 -4.28
CA PHE A 11 33.72 19.16 -4.33
C PHE A 11 34.67 20.07 -3.55
N THR A 12 34.80 21.31 -4.01
CA THR A 12 35.45 22.41 -3.28
C THR A 12 34.66 23.70 -3.50
N PHE A 13 34.84 24.70 -2.64
CA PHE A 13 34.33 26.05 -2.90
C PHE A 13 35.36 26.84 -3.71
N ASN A 14 34.89 27.54 -4.74
CA ASN A 14 35.73 28.49 -5.49
C ASN A 14 35.80 29.85 -4.77
N GLU A 15 36.61 30.77 -5.31
CA GLU A 15 36.85 32.11 -4.72
C GLU A 15 35.58 32.97 -4.54
N TYR A 16 34.48 32.61 -5.22
CA TYR A 16 33.18 33.28 -5.12
C TYR A 16 32.21 32.59 -4.14
N GLY A 17 32.67 31.58 -3.39
CA GLY A 17 31.84 30.80 -2.48
C GLY A 17 30.88 29.82 -3.18
N ASN A 18 30.99 29.64 -4.50
CA ASN A 18 30.21 28.65 -5.22
C ASN A 18 30.91 27.30 -5.16
N ALA A 19 30.15 26.24 -4.85
CA ALA A 19 30.69 24.90 -4.79
C ALA A 19 30.86 24.31 -6.21
N THR A 20 32.09 23.97 -6.57
CA THR A 20 32.48 23.39 -7.85
C THR A 20 32.87 21.93 -7.66
N LYS A 21 32.43 21.06 -8.58
CA LYS A 21 32.95 19.70 -8.67
C LYS A 21 34.43 19.74 -9.06
N ILE A 22 35.18 18.80 -8.52
CA ILE A 22 36.59 18.55 -8.78
C ILE A 22 36.79 17.04 -8.92
N ASN A 23 37.93 16.63 -9.47
CA ASN A 23 38.23 15.21 -9.69
C ASN A 23 37.19 14.51 -10.58
N ASP A 24 36.66 15.24 -11.58
CA ASP A 24 35.70 14.75 -12.57
C ASP A 24 36.26 13.66 -13.49
N LYS A 25 37.59 13.53 -13.54
CA LYS A 25 38.31 12.35 -14.04
C LYS A 25 39.48 12.00 -13.11
N ILE A 26 39.41 10.84 -12.46
CA ILE A 26 40.55 10.18 -11.76
C ILE A 26 40.57 8.71 -12.15
N THR A 27 41.63 8.29 -12.83
CA THR A 27 41.98 6.87 -13.00
C THR A 27 42.60 6.32 -11.72
N PHE A 28 42.22 5.11 -11.30
CA PHE A 28 42.84 4.40 -10.18
C PHE A 28 43.18 2.95 -10.61
N PRO A 29 44.34 2.40 -10.21
CA PRO A 29 44.75 1.08 -10.68
C PRO A 29 43.98 -0.03 -9.96
N PHE A 30 43.79 -1.17 -10.61
CA PHE A 30 43.20 -2.35 -9.98
C PHE A 30 44.14 -3.02 -8.95
N VAL A 31 45.45 -2.77 -9.04
CA VAL A 31 46.49 -3.31 -8.14
C VAL A 31 47.37 -2.16 -7.65
N LEU A 32 47.67 -2.12 -6.35
CA LEU A 32 48.41 -1.05 -5.69
C LEU A 32 49.66 -1.59 -4.97
N ASN A 33 50.83 -1.25 -5.51
CA ASN A 33 52.13 -1.56 -4.92
C ASN A 33 52.56 -0.50 -3.90
N MET A 34 52.53 -0.86 -2.62
CA MET A 34 52.92 0.00 -1.50
C MET A 34 54.30 -0.33 -0.91
N ASN A 35 55.00 -1.36 -1.40
CA ASN A 35 56.31 -1.78 -0.88
C ASN A 35 57.31 -0.61 -0.83
N LYS A 36 57.36 0.21 -1.89
CA LYS A 36 58.23 1.40 -1.99
C LYS A 36 57.96 2.52 -0.97
N TYR A 37 56.87 2.43 -0.19
CA TYR A 37 56.51 3.39 0.86
C TYR A 37 56.70 2.83 2.28
N VAL A 38 57.02 1.53 2.41
CA VAL A 38 57.37 0.89 3.70
C VAL A 38 58.89 0.73 3.73
N ASN A 39 59.58 1.53 4.53
CA ASN A 39 61.02 1.33 4.79
C ASN A 39 61.22 0.30 5.92
N GLU A 40 62.43 -0.23 6.05
CA GLU A 40 62.78 -1.25 7.06
C GLU A 40 62.41 -0.79 8.49
N GLU A 41 62.71 0.46 8.84
CA GLU A 41 62.40 1.01 10.17
C GLU A 41 60.88 1.11 10.48
N ILE A 42 60.04 1.26 9.45
CA ILE A 42 58.57 1.20 9.58
C ILE A 42 58.11 -0.26 9.59
N SER A 43 58.71 -1.13 8.78
CA SER A 43 58.41 -2.57 8.75
C SER A 43 58.66 -3.22 10.12
N ASP A 44 59.83 -2.95 10.72
CA ASP A 44 60.18 -3.43 12.07
C ASP A 44 59.15 -2.97 13.13
N LYS A 45 58.73 -1.70 13.06
CA LYS A 45 57.73 -1.15 14.00
C LYS A 45 56.35 -1.75 13.78
N ILE A 46 55.96 -2.03 12.52
CA ILE A 46 54.72 -2.71 12.19
C ILE A 46 54.74 -4.14 12.73
N GLN A 47 55.79 -4.91 12.46
CA GLN A 47 55.93 -6.30 12.93
C GLN A 47 55.97 -6.36 14.47
N GLN A 48 56.71 -5.47 15.14
CA GLN A 48 56.71 -5.37 16.60
C GLN A 48 55.34 -4.97 17.19
N THR A 49 54.52 -4.22 16.45
CA THR A 49 53.17 -3.84 16.87
C THR A 49 52.17 -4.99 16.66
N GLN A 50 52.25 -5.68 15.51
CA GLN A 50 51.42 -6.86 15.23
C GLN A 50 51.72 -8.01 16.21
N ALA A 51 52.99 -8.24 16.55
CA ALA A 51 53.38 -9.22 17.56
C ALA A 51 52.78 -8.90 18.94
N LYS A 52 52.77 -7.62 19.35
CA LYS A 52 52.13 -7.19 20.61
C LYS A 52 50.62 -7.39 20.59
N ILE A 53 49.93 -6.92 19.55
CA ILE A 53 48.48 -7.07 19.41
C ILE A 53 48.12 -8.56 19.53
N LYS A 54 48.81 -9.44 18.79
CA LYS A 54 48.58 -10.89 18.88
C LYS A 54 48.81 -11.46 20.29
N THR A 55 49.83 -11.00 21.03
CA THR A 55 50.04 -11.41 22.43
C THR A 55 48.97 -10.84 23.38
N GLU A 56 48.47 -9.65 23.13
CA GLU A 56 47.39 -9.02 23.89
C GLU A 56 46.04 -9.73 23.64
N ASP A 57 45.75 -10.12 22.39
CA ASP A 57 44.61 -10.95 22.01
C ASP A 57 44.68 -12.34 22.65
N GLU A 58 45.82 -13.04 22.55
CA GLU A 58 46.07 -14.35 23.18
C GLU A 58 45.97 -14.28 24.73
N GLU A 59 46.40 -13.18 25.36
CA GLU A 59 46.18 -12.96 26.79
C GLU A 59 44.71 -12.67 27.13
N GLN A 60 43.97 -11.94 26.29
CA GLN A 60 42.55 -11.67 26.52
C GLN A 60 41.70 -12.95 26.41
N GLU A 61 41.87 -13.72 25.35
CA GLU A 61 41.17 -15.00 25.16
C GLU A 61 41.42 -15.95 26.35
N ARG A 62 42.65 -15.98 26.88
CA ARG A 62 42.95 -16.81 28.06
C ARG A 62 42.24 -16.34 29.33
N ARG A 63 42.15 -15.02 29.57
CA ARG A 63 41.43 -14.43 30.73
C ARG A 63 39.92 -14.65 30.64
N GLU A 64 39.35 -14.58 29.43
CA GLU A 64 37.94 -14.86 29.21
C GLU A 64 37.60 -16.34 29.46
N ASN A 65 38.45 -17.26 29.01
CA ASN A 65 38.33 -18.69 29.33
C ASN A 65 38.51 -18.98 30.83
N GLU A 66 39.53 -18.42 31.49
CA GLU A 66 39.72 -18.55 32.95
C GLU A 66 38.46 -18.08 33.73
N THR A 67 37.86 -16.95 33.30
CA THR A 67 36.63 -16.41 33.90
C THR A 67 35.41 -17.31 33.68
N LYS A 68 35.33 -17.98 32.52
CA LYS A 68 34.26 -18.91 32.14
C LYS A 68 34.32 -20.19 32.99
N GLU A 69 35.52 -20.72 33.25
CA GLU A 69 35.74 -21.85 34.15
C GLU A 69 35.38 -21.50 35.62
N GLU A 70 35.81 -20.32 36.12
CA GLU A 70 35.44 -19.87 37.47
C GLU A 70 33.91 -19.76 37.66
N LYS A 71 33.18 -19.27 36.64
CA LYS A 71 31.72 -19.18 36.68
C LYS A 71 31.07 -20.56 36.78
N GLN A 72 31.47 -21.51 35.93
CA GLN A 72 30.96 -22.89 35.96
C GLN A 72 31.27 -23.58 37.29
N ALA A 73 32.48 -23.41 37.82
CA ALA A 73 32.88 -23.97 39.11
C ALA A 73 32.11 -23.36 40.31
N ARG A 74 31.59 -22.14 40.17
CA ARG A 74 30.70 -21.51 41.16
C ARG A 74 29.26 -22.02 41.04
N GLU A 75 28.74 -22.13 39.84
CA GLU A 75 27.39 -22.66 39.56
C GLU A 75 27.27 -24.12 40.03
N LEU A 76 28.27 -24.95 39.77
CA LEU A 76 28.31 -26.35 40.22
C LEU A 76 28.22 -26.45 41.76
N LYS A 77 28.99 -25.64 42.50
CA LYS A 77 28.94 -25.61 43.98
C LYS A 77 27.59 -25.15 44.53
N GLU A 78 26.87 -24.30 43.81
CA GLU A 78 25.52 -23.89 44.21
C GLU A 78 24.50 -25.02 43.98
N VAL A 79 24.69 -25.84 42.94
CA VAL A 79 23.89 -27.07 42.71
C VAL A 79 24.21 -28.13 43.77
N GLU A 80 25.49 -28.38 44.08
CA GLU A 80 25.91 -29.29 45.16
C GLU A 80 25.29 -28.87 46.51
N ALA A 81 25.39 -27.60 46.88
CA ALA A 81 24.80 -27.08 48.12
C ALA A 81 23.26 -27.18 48.16
N LYS A 82 22.57 -27.09 47.02
CA LYS A 82 21.12 -27.33 46.93
C LYS A 82 20.77 -28.81 47.10
N LEU A 83 21.58 -29.71 46.53
CA LEU A 83 21.41 -31.15 46.64
C LEU A 83 21.62 -31.64 48.09
N ASP A 84 22.67 -31.18 48.77
CA ASP A 84 22.92 -31.51 50.19
C ASP A 84 21.75 -31.09 51.09
N ASN A 85 21.19 -29.89 50.87
CA ASN A 85 20.02 -29.42 51.61
C ASN A 85 18.76 -30.24 51.30
N ALA A 86 18.57 -30.70 50.05
CA ALA A 86 17.45 -31.56 49.69
C ALA A 86 17.54 -32.93 50.40
N ILE A 87 18.72 -33.56 50.39
CA ILE A 87 18.98 -34.85 51.05
C ILE A 87 18.75 -34.75 52.57
N GLU A 88 19.22 -33.69 53.21
CA GLU A 88 19.04 -33.49 54.65
C GLU A 88 17.58 -33.15 55.02
N ASN A 89 16.80 -32.53 54.13
CA ASN A 89 15.36 -32.31 54.32
C ASN A 89 14.56 -33.61 54.13
N GLU A 90 14.88 -34.43 53.12
CA GLU A 90 14.27 -35.73 52.91
C GLU A 90 14.56 -36.70 54.07
N ARG A 91 15.80 -36.67 54.61
CA ARG A 91 16.17 -37.41 55.82
C ARG A 91 15.34 -37.00 57.03
N LYS A 92 15.12 -35.70 57.24
CA LYS A 92 14.26 -35.19 58.32
C LYS A 92 12.81 -35.60 58.15
N ALA A 93 12.23 -35.47 56.95
CA ALA A 93 10.88 -35.93 56.67
C ALA A 93 10.72 -37.44 56.91
N THR A 94 11.76 -38.23 56.62
CA THR A 94 11.79 -39.67 56.91
C THR A 94 11.87 -39.95 58.41
N GLU A 95 12.68 -39.21 59.17
CA GLU A 95 12.77 -39.30 60.65
C GLU A 95 11.50 -38.80 61.37
N GLU A 96 10.72 -37.91 60.73
CA GLU A 96 9.45 -37.37 61.23
C GLU A 96 8.29 -38.33 60.93
N ALA A 97 8.16 -38.83 59.70
CA ALA A 97 7.19 -39.88 59.35
C ALA A 97 7.43 -41.18 60.16
N ALA A 98 8.68 -41.49 60.52
CA ALA A 98 9.03 -42.60 61.40
C ALA A 98 8.67 -42.36 62.88
N ARG A 99 8.43 -41.11 63.31
CA ARG A 99 7.83 -40.80 64.63
C ARG A 99 6.32 -40.93 64.61
N ASP A 100 5.66 -40.36 63.61
CA ASP A 100 4.19 -40.37 63.51
C ASP A 100 3.66 -41.81 63.41
N SER A 101 4.36 -42.66 62.65
CA SER A 101 4.12 -44.10 62.54
C SER A 101 4.21 -44.88 63.88
N VAL A 102 4.73 -44.27 64.95
CA VAL A 102 4.84 -44.87 66.30
C VAL A 102 3.74 -44.39 67.25
N GLU A 103 3.11 -43.23 67.01
CA GLU A 103 1.98 -42.77 67.83
C GLU A 103 0.62 -43.32 67.34
N GLU A 104 0.44 -43.59 66.04
CA GLU A 104 -0.88 -43.98 65.49
C GLU A 104 -1.27 -45.47 65.66
N MET A 105 -0.40 -46.33 66.23
CA MET A 105 -0.72 -47.76 66.44
C MET A 105 -1.25 -48.10 67.85
N LYS A 106 -2.47 -47.66 68.19
CA LYS A 106 -3.27 -48.26 69.27
C LYS A 106 -4.77 -48.29 68.94
N VAL A 107 -5.44 -49.35 69.41
CA VAL A 107 -6.90 -49.61 69.38
C VAL A 107 -7.46 -50.19 68.05
N GLU A 108 -7.19 -51.49 67.88
CA GLU A 108 -8.18 -52.58 67.66
C GLU A 108 -9.69 -52.22 67.64
N GLN A 109 -10.59 -52.92 66.91
CA GLN A 109 -10.58 -54.21 66.18
C GLN A 109 -11.73 -54.21 65.10
N PRO A 110 -11.91 -55.25 64.25
CA PRO A 110 -12.77 -55.20 63.04
C PRO A 110 -14.16 -55.85 63.18
N GLU A 111 -15.03 -55.71 62.15
CA GLU A 111 -15.59 -56.89 61.45
C GLU A 111 -16.28 -56.61 60.07
N THR A 112 -16.23 -57.65 59.23
CA THR A 112 -16.99 -58.07 58.01
C THR A 112 -18.35 -57.44 57.63
N SER A 113 -18.87 -57.49 56.37
CA SER A 113 -18.37 -57.91 55.02
C SER A 113 -19.46 -57.77 53.92
N LYS A 114 -19.08 -57.95 52.62
CA LYS A 114 -19.93 -58.31 51.43
C LYS A 114 -20.92 -57.26 50.88
N GLU A 115 -21.35 -57.22 49.61
CA GLU A 115 -20.92 -57.75 48.28
C GLU A 115 -21.74 -57.03 47.16
N PHE A 116 -21.22 -56.85 45.93
CA PHE A 116 -21.88 -56.70 44.58
C PHE A 116 -23.23 -55.90 44.44
N THR A 117 -23.48 -54.98 43.49
CA THR A 117 -23.19 -54.91 42.02
C THR A 117 -23.24 -53.47 41.42
N GLN A 118 -22.68 -53.31 40.21
CA GLN A 118 -23.15 -52.54 39.00
C GLN A 118 -24.52 -51.79 39.04
N ASP A 119 -24.81 -50.67 38.32
CA ASP A 119 -24.26 -50.03 37.08
C ASP A 119 -24.60 -48.49 36.99
N ALA A 120 -24.00 -47.80 35.99
CA ALA A 120 -24.46 -46.58 35.25
C ALA A 120 -24.43 -45.12 35.84
N GLU A 121 -23.67 -44.25 35.12
CA GLU A 121 -24.05 -42.90 34.59
C GLU A 121 -24.19 -41.66 35.55
N ILE A 122 -23.84 -40.39 35.21
CA ILE A 122 -23.15 -39.74 34.05
C ILE A 122 -22.61 -38.31 34.40
N ASP A 123 -21.68 -37.74 33.59
CA ASP A 123 -21.16 -36.34 33.50
C ASP A 123 -20.54 -35.64 34.77
N ASP A 124 -19.63 -34.65 34.68
CA ASP A 124 -19.15 -33.81 33.54
C ASP A 124 -17.64 -33.38 33.70
N GLY A 125 -16.97 -32.98 32.61
CA GLY A 125 -15.85 -31.99 32.63
C GLY A 125 -14.36 -32.43 32.50
N ILE A 126 -13.82 -32.43 31.26
CA ILE A 126 -12.68 -31.58 30.74
C ILE A 126 -11.39 -31.45 31.61
N ASP A 127 -10.13 -31.52 31.15
CA ASP A 127 -9.37 -32.00 29.95
C ASP A 127 -7.85 -31.72 30.26
N HIS A 128 -6.76 -31.76 29.47
CA HIS A 128 -6.35 -31.94 28.05
C HIS A 128 -4.92 -32.56 28.04
N SER A 129 -4.36 -33.00 26.90
CA SER A 129 -2.95 -33.49 26.79
C SER A 129 -2.35 -33.46 25.36
N ASP A 130 -1.04 -33.16 25.23
CA ASP A 130 0.03 -33.73 24.36
C ASP A 130 -0.24 -34.29 22.93
N PRO A 131 0.79 -34.52 22.08
CA PRO A 131 2.03 -33.78 21.80
C PRO A 131 2.27 -33.58 20.27
N MET A 132 3.44 -33.08 19.84
CA MET A 132 3.79 -32.82 18.43
C MET A 132 4.94 -33.67 17.89
N ASN A 133 4.83 -34.18 16.65
CA ASN A 133 5.98 -34.46 15.75
C ASN A 133 5.57 -34.66 14.27
N SER A 134 6.47 -34.27 13.35
CA SER A 134 6.66 -34.79 11.99
C SER A 134 5.53 -34.68 10.94
N LEU A 135 5.72 -33.79 9.96
CA LEU A 135 5.59 -34.09 8.52
C LEU A 135 6.34 -33.05 7.66
N ALA A 136 6.59 -33.32 6.37
CA ALA A 136 7.55 -32.57 5.56
C ALA A 136 7.06 -32.17 4.15
N GLY A 137 7.45 -30.96 3.71
CA GLY A 137 7.35 -30.46 2.34
C GLY A 137 6.01 -29.78 1.96
N PRO A 138 5.94 -29.09 0.80
CA PRO A 138 6.97 -28.95 -0.24
C PRO A 138 7.65 -27.56 -0.28
N ARG A 139 8.71 -27.44 -1.09
CA ARG A 139 9.23 -26.16 -1.61
C ARG A 139 8.24 -25.59 -2.64
N GLN A 140 8.01 -24.28 -2.64
CA GLN A 140 7.41 -23.57 -3.78
C GLN A 140 7.96 -22.14 -3.90
N GLU A 141 7.82 -21.55 -5.08
CA GLU A 141 8.57 -20.38 -5.54
C GLU A 141 7.89 -19.06 -5.18
N PHE A 142 8.63 -18.10 -4.64
CA PHE A 142 8.13 -16.74 -4.41
C PHE A 142 8.12 -15.96 -5.73
N PHE A 143 6.93 -15.84 -6.32
CA PHE A 143 6.68 -14.89 -7.40
C PHE A 143 6.68 -13.46 -6.84
N TYR A 144 7.83 -12.79 -6.94
CA TYR A 144 7.86 -11.33 -6.88
C TYR A 144 7.14 -10.77 -8.11
N ASN A 145 5.86 -10.43 -7.93
CA ASN A 145 5.13 -9.63 -8.92
C ASN A 145 5.76 -8.24 -8.98
N ASN A 146 6.06 -7.77 -10.19
CA ASN A 146 6.67 -6.45 -10.40
C ASN A 146 5.78 -5.34 -9.80
N LEU A 147 6.34 -4.58 -8.86
CA LEU A 147 5.90 -3.21 -8.60
C LEU A 147 6.68 -2.31 -9.55
N ASP A 148 5.98 -1.75 -10.54
CA ASP A 148 6.53 -0.91 -11.61
C ASP A 148 6.63 0.54 -11.12
N ASP A 149 7.48 0.76 -10.11
CA ASP A 149 7.65 2.05 -9.41
C ASP A 149 8.42 3.06 -10.29
N GLN A 150 7.72 3.60 -11.29
CA GLN A 150 8.18 4.73 -12.10
C GLN A 150 8.08 6.05 -11.34
N ASP A 151 8.87 6.20 -10.29
CA ASP A 151 8.92 7.43 -9.50
C ASP A 151 9.63 8.55 -10.30
N GLN A 152 8.82 9.39 -10.94
CA GLN A 152 9.29 10.48 -11.79
C GLN A 152 9.75 11.66 -10.93
N ILE A 153 11.08 11.84 -10.81
CA ILE A 153 11.66 13.00 -10.11
C ILE A 153 11.31 14.29 -10.87
N GLU A 154 10.37 15.07 -10.32
CA GLU A 154 9.97 16.37 -10.83
C GLU A 154 11.16 17.36 -10.80
N ASN A 155 11.67 17.70 -11.99
CA ASN A 155 12.76 18.66 -12.13
C ASN A 155 12.23 20.10 -12.03
N VAL A 156 12.16 20.64 -10.80
CA VAL A 156 11.80 22.05 -10.55
C VAL A 156 12.92 22.99 -10.99
N VAL A 157 12.91 23.36 -12.27
CA VAL A 157 13.84 24.32 -12.88
C VAL A 157 13.17 25.69 -13.03
N TYR A 158 13.71 26.71 -12.36
CA TYR A 158 13.31 28.10 -12.60
C TYR A 158 13.68 28.51 -14.04
N GLY A 159 12.67 28.79 -14.86
CA GLY A 159 12.80 28.82 -16.31
C GLY A 159 13.23 30.15 -16.95
N ILE A 160 13.70 30.05 -18.19
CA ILE A 160 13.81 31.15 -19.18
C ILE A 160 13.22 30.60 -20.49
N PRO A 161 12.32 31.33 -21.19
CA PRO A 161 11.53 30.76 -22.28
C PRO A 161 12.24 30.78 -23.65
N SER A 162 12.06 29.73 -24.44
CA SER A 162 12.21 29.74 -25.90
C SER A 162 11.21 28.77 -26.56
N THR A 163 10.91 28.98 -27.83
CA THR A 163 9.68 28.46 -28.47
C THR A 163 9.86 27.24 -29.37
N SER A 164 8.73 26.60 -29.66
CA SER A 164 8.39 25.85 -30.89
C SER A 164 9.06 24.49 -31.17
N THR A 165 8.24 23.45 -31.01
CA THR A 165 8.01 22.33 -31.95
C THR A 165 9.19 21.43 -32.39
N GLY A 166 9.19 20.19 -31.91
CA GLY A 166 9.89 19.07 -32.56
C GLY A 166 9.57 17.72 -31.92
N LYS A 167 9.10 16.73 -32.69
CA LYS A 167 8.99 15.34 -32.20
C LYS A 167 10.39 14.72 -32.18
N GLY A 168 10.91 14.41 -31.00
CA GLY A 168 12.22 13.78 -30.81
C GLY A 168 12.13 12.57 -29.87
N LYS A 169 12.96 11.56 -30.12
CA LYS A 169 13.13 10.42 -29.20
C LYS A 169 13.99 10.85 -28.00
N THR A 170 13.72 10.28 -26.83
CA THR A 170 14.60 10.42 -25.64
C THR A 170 16.01 9.92 -25.99
N PRO A 171 17.07 10.74 -25.84
CA PRO A 171 18.43 10.30 -26.14
C PRO A 171 18.98 9.47 -24.97
N MET A 172 19.17 8.17 -25.19
CA MET A 172 20.00 7.35 -24.33
C MET A 172 21.45 7.80 -24.48
N TYR A 173 22.00 8.47 -23.47
CA TYR A 173 23.38 8.99 -23.48
C TYR A 173 24.40 7.86 -23.29
N SER A 174 24.64 7.12 -24.37
CA SER A 174 25.76 6.18 -24.49
C SER A 174 27.09 6.95 -24.49
N THR A 175 27.75 7.04 -23.35
CA THR A 175 29.13 7.54 -23.24
C THR A 175 30.11 6.57 -23.88
N SER A 176 30.92 7.05 -24.84
CA SER A 176 31.93 6.23 -25.51
C SER A 176 33.20 6.11 -24.66
N TYR A 177 33.15 5.29 -23.61
CA TYR A 177 34.33 4.54 -23.21
C TYR A 177 34.46 3.37 -24.18
N GLU A 178 35.64 3.17 -24.79
CA GLU A 178 35.92 1.90 -25.48
C GLU A 178 36.21 0.89 -24.39
N ALA A 179 35.15 0.21 -23.91
CA ALA A 179 35.24 -0.80 -22.87
C ALA A 179 36.23 -1.89 -23.31
N ARG A 180 37.36 -1.96 -22.62
CA ARG A 180 38.37 -3.01 -22.83
C ARG A 180 37.73 -4.35 -22.49
N GLU A 181 38.12 -5.42 -23.17
CA GLU A 181 37.64 -6.75 -22.80
C GLU A 181 38.07 -7.06 -21.36
N ASP A 182 37.16 -7.58 -20.53
CA ASP A 182 37.46 -8.09 -19.19
C ASP A 182 38.65 -9.08 -19.22
N SER A 183 38.78 -9.84 -20.31
CA SER A 183 39.90 -10.77 -20.53
C SER A 183 41.26 -10.09 -20.62
N GLU A 184 41.35 -8.82 -21.02
CA GLU A 184 42.60 -8.04 -21.02
C GLU A 184 42.86 -7.43 -19.64
N ILE A 185 41.84 -6.83 -19.03
CA ILE A 185 41.95 -6.20 -17.70
C ILE A 185 42.40 -7.24 -16.66
N LEU A 186 41.82 -8.44 -16.67
CA LEU A 186 42.19 -9.52 -15.74
C LEU A 186 43.64 -10.01 -15.94
N LYS A 187 44.15 -10.05 -17.18
CA LYS A 187 45.56 -10.40 -17.46
C LYS A 187 46.53 -9.30 -17.00
N GLU A 188 46.14 -8.04 -17.13
CA GLU A 188 46.90 -6.89 -16.61
C GLU A 188 46.99 -6.96 -15.08
N ILE A 189 45.86 -7.23 -14.41
CA ILE A 189 45.79 -7.44 -12.95
C ILE A 189 46.70 -8.58 -12.51
N GLU A 190 46.62 -9.75 -13.13
CA GLU A 190 47.48 -10.89 -12.81
C GLU A 190 48.96 -10.54 -13.01
N THR A 191 49.29 -9.86 -14.11
CA THR A 191 50.67 -9.44 -14.43
C THR A 191 51.22 -8.45 -13.41
N ASP A 192 50.45 -7.42 -13.03
CA ASP A 192 50.85 -6.43 -12.04
C ASP A 192 51.03 -7.06 -10.65
N ILE A 193 50.12 -7.95 -10.25
CA ILE A 193 50.24 -8.72 -9.00
C ILE A 193 51.57 -9.48 -8.95
N GLN A 194 51.92 -10.25 -10.00
CA GLN A 194 53.18 -11.00 -10.04
C GLN A 194 54.41 -10.08 -10.09
N ASN A 195 54.33 -8.93 -10.77
CA ASN A 195 55.41 -7.94 -10.83
C ASN A 195 55.66 -7.21 -9.50
N TYR A 196 54.63 -7.05 -8.67
CA TYR A 196 54.72 -6.30 -7.42
C TYR A 196 55.00 -7.18 -6.19
N ILE A 197 54.54 -8.43 -6.19
CA ILE A 197 54.69 -9.33 -5.03
C ILE A 197 56.14 -9.73 -4.78
N VAL A 198 56.94 -9.87 -5.85
CA VAL A 198 58.40 -10.08 -5.78
C VAL A 198 59.18 -8.89 -5.19
N GLN A 199 58.50 -7.76 -4.93
CA GLN A 199 59.06 -6.57 -4.28
C GLN A 199 58.69 -6.50 -2.78
N GLY A 200 57.90 -7.45 -2.28
CA GLY A 200 57.46 -7.54 -0.89
C GLY A 200 55.94 -7.70 -0.74
N GLU A 201 55.51 -7.98 0.49
CA GLU A 201 54.13 -8.31 0.88
C GLU A 201 53.10 -7.17 0.76
N TRP A 202 53.51 -5.91 0.56
CA TRP A 202 52.63 -4.74 0.60
C TRP A 202 51.95 -4.44 -0.74
N VAL A 203 51.33 -5.49 -1.31
CA VAL A 203 50.50 -5.42 -2.51
C VAL A 203 49.03 -5.51 -2.12
N TYR A 204 48.22 -4.62 -2.68
CA TYR A 204 46.78 -4.55 -2.43
C TYR A 204 46.00 -4.63 -3.74
N CYS A 205 44.84 -5.28 -3.75
CA CYS A 205 43.94 -5.31 -4.91
C CYS A 205 42.67 -4.49 -4.63
N LEU A 206 42.09 -3.92 -5.69
CA LEU A 206 40.83 -3.19 -5.62
C LEU A 206 39.71 -4.16 -5.17
N TYR A 207 38.94 -3.73 -4.18
CA TYR A 207 37.87 -4.54 -3.56
C TYR A 207 36.50 -3.86 -3.66
N SER A 208 36.43 -2.53 -3.55
CA SER A 208 35.18 -1.80 -3.71
C SER A 208 35.40 -0.36 -4.19
N VAL A 209 34.43 0.16 -4.95
CA VAL A 209 34.33 1.55 -5.37
C VAL A 209 32.95 2.06 -4.97
N LEU A 210 32.89 2.92 -3.96
CA LEU A 210 31.70 3.69 -3.63
C LEU A 210 31.58 4.87 -4.60
N ILE A 211 30.38 5.08 -5.11
CA ILE A 211 30.05 5.98 -6.21
C ILE A 211 29.03 7.00 -5.71
N HIS A 212 29.15 8.26 -6.13
CA HIS A 212 28.10 9.26 -5.91
C HIS A 212 27.67 9.90 -7.23
N SER A 213 26.39 9.76 -7.58
CA SER A 213 25.78 10.36 -8.77
C SER A 213 25.00 11.61 -8.38
N GLY A 214 25.58 12.80 -8.60
CA GLY A 214 24.89 14.06 -8.30
C GLY A 214 25.81 15.25 -8.09
N GLY A 215 25.25 16.30 -7.48
CA GLY A 215 25.91 17.57 -7.21
C GLY A 215 26.26 17.75 -5.72
N VAL A 216 26.58 18.98 -5.36
CA VAL A 216 26.97 19.36 -3.97
C VAL A 216 25.77 19.31 -3.02
N SER A 217 24.60 19.70 -3.52
CA SER A 217 23.35 19.82 -2.75
C SER A 217 22.58 18.51 -2.59
N GLY A 218 23.04 17.42 -3.20
CA GLY A 218 22.35 16.13 -3.20
C GLY A 218 22.71 15.26 -4.41
N GLY A 219 22.45 13.97 -4.26
CA GLY A 219 22.72 12.93 -5.24
C GLY A 219 22.55 11.55 -4.63
N HIS A 220 22.74 10.53 -5.45
CA HIS A 220 22.55 9.13 -5.07
C HIS A 220 23.87 8.43 -4.79
N TYR A 221 23.90 7.53 -3.80
CA TYR A 221 25.06 6.70 -3.45
C TYR A 221 24.82 5.24 -3.82
N SER A 222 25.84 4.58 -4.36
CA SER A 222 25.83 3.14 -4.61
C SER A 222 27.26 2.60 -4.58
N ALA A 223 27.45 1.28 -4.56
CA ALA A 223 28.77 0.67 -4.47
C ALA A 223 28.95 -0.42 -5.53
N TYR A 224 30.10 -0.42 -6.19
CA TYR A 224 30.63 -1.60 -6.86
C TYR A 224 31.47 -2.37 -5.84
N ILE A 225 31.21 -3.66 -5.62
CA ILE A 225 31.91 -4.50 -4.65
C ILE A 225 32.28 -5.82 -5.31
N LYS A 226 33.50 -6.29 -5.08
CA LYS A 226 33.92 -7.64 -5.48
C LYS A 226 33.42 -8.65 -4.45
N SER A 227 32.64 -9.63 -4.88
CA SER A 227 32.26 -10.79 -4.07
C SER A 227 33.50 -11.63 -3.75
N PHE A 228 33.59 -12.16 -2.52
CA PHE A 228 34.56 -13.19 -2.19
C PHE A 228 34.11 -14.58 -2.63
N GLU A 229 32.81 -14.84 -2.73
CA GLU A 229 32.28 -16.19 -2.93
C GLU A 229 32.63 -16.76 -4.32
N ASP A 230 32.55 -15.92 -5.36
CA ASP A 230 32.71 -16.29 -6.76
C ASP A 230 33.70 -15.40 -7.55
N ASP A 231 34.42 -14.50 -6.86
CA ASP A 231 35.36 -13.53 -7.43
C ASP A 231 34.75 -12.53 -8.45
N LYS A 232 33.42 -12.40 -8.52
CA LYS A 232 32.74 -11.46 -9.43
C LYS A 232 32.56 -10.06 -8.86
N TRP A 233 32.18 -9.10 -9.72
CA TRP A 233 31.80 -7.75 -9.34
C TRP A 233 30.28 -7.55 -9.36
N TYR A 234 29.77 -6.81 -8.38
CA TYR A 234 28.36 -6.50 -8.21
C TYR A 234 28.14 -5.01 -7.94
N HIS A 235 27.13 -4.43 -8.59
CA HIS A 235 26.59 -3.11 -8.26
C HIS A 235 25.49 -3.27 -7.22
N PHE A 236 25.76 -2.79 -6.00
CA PHE A 236 24.80 -2.65 -4.91
C PHE A 236 24.18 -1.25 -4.98
N ASN A 237 22.87 -1.20 -5.18
CA ASN A 237 22.08 0.01 -5.40
C ASN A 237 20.77 -0.09 -4.60
N ASP A 238 20.84 0.28 -3.32
CA ASP A 238 19.77 0.17 -2.34
C ASP A 238 19.17 -1.26 -2.27
N SER A 239 17.92 -1.43 -2.72
CA SER A 239 17.22 -2.72 -2.75
C SER A 239 17.61 -3.62 -3.93
N THR A 240 18.42 -3.12 -4.88
CA THR A 240 18.82 -3.88 -6.07
C THR A 240 20.30 -4.22 -6.07
N VAL A 241 20.62 -5.45 -6.49
CA VAL A 241 21.98 -5.95 -6.68
C VAL A 241 22.07 -6.61 -8.06
N SER A 242 23.05 -6.22 -8.86
CA SER A 242 23.27 -6.78 -10.20
C SER A 242 24.74 -7.07 -10.47
N GLU A 243 25.04 -8.19 -11.13
CA GLU A 243 26.37 -8.50 -11.64
C GLU A 243 26.83 -7.45 -12.66
N ILE A 244 28.11 -7.06 -12.62
CA ILE A 244 28.74 -6.11 -13.55
C ILE A 244 30.08 -6.65 -14.07
N SER A 245 30.52 -6.14 -15.22
CA SER A 245 31.85 -6.43 -15.78
C SER A 245 32.95 -5.72 -14.99
N ILE A 246 34.22 -6.11 -15.19
CA ILE A 246 35.34 -5.33 -14.62
C ILE A 246 35.62 -4.07 -15.45
N GLY A 247 35.23 -4.05 -16.73
CA GLY A 247 35.21 -2.85 -17.58
C GLY A 247 34.30 -1.73 -17.08
N ASP A 248 33.14 -2.05 -16.50
CA ASP A 248 32.19 -1.06 -15.93
C ASP A 248 32.82 -0.19 -14.82
N ILE A 249 33.90 -0.67 -14.19
CA ILE A 249 34.63 0.05 -13.14
C ILE A 249 35.46 1.20 -13.74
N GLU A 250 35.96 1.07 -14.98
CA GLU A 250 36.70 2.16 -15.66
C GLU A 250 35.79 3.36 -15.98
N GLU A 251 34.48 3.17 -16.16
CA GLU A 251 33.53 4.29 -16.24
C GLU A 251 33.58 5.16 -14.98
N MET A 252 33.79 4.54 -13.81
CA MET A 252 33.81 5.24 -12.52
C MET A 252 35.07 6.07 -12.30
N PHE A 253 36.03 6.01 -13.23
CA PHE A 253 37.09 7.02 -13.33
C PHE A 253 36.52 8.40 -13.68
N GLY A 254 35.42 8.45 -14.45
CA GLY A 254 34.82 9.68 -14.98
C GLY A 254 35.50 10.22 -16.24
N ASP A 255 34.80 11.11 -16.94
CA ASP A 255 35.17 11.66 -18.25
C ASP A 255 35.32 13.19 -18.28
N GLY A 256 35.14 13.86 -17.13
CA GLY A 256 35.05 15.32 -17.06
C GLY A 256 33.64 15.91 -17.28
N ARG A 257 32.60 15.08 -17.43
CA ARG A 257 31.21 15.50 -17.71
C ARG A 257 30.18 14.76 -16.86
N SER A 258 30.44 13.49 -16.52
CA SER A 258 29.57 12.66 -15.72
C SER A 258 29.38 13.18 -14.29
N THR A 259 28.14 13.17 -13.82
CA THR A 259 27.79 13.37 -12.40
C THR A 259 28.15 12.15 -11.54
N LYS A 260 28.15 10.95 -12.13
CA LYS A 260 28.52 9.65 -11.53
C LYS A 260 30.01 9.37 -11.74
N ASN A 261 30.80 9.38 -10.66
CA ASN A 261 32.15 8.80 -10.62
C ASN A 261 32.52 8.41 -9.18
N ALA A 262 33.67 7.76 -9.00
CA ALA A 262 34.13 7.28 -7.70
C ALA A 262 34.22 8.38 -6.62
N TYR A 263 33.84 8.01 -5.40
CA TYR A 263 33.92 8.85 -4.20
C TYR A 263 34.88 8.26 -3.16
N LEU A 264 34.81 6.95 -2.92
CA LEU A 264 35.65 6.29 -1.94
C LEU A 264 36.05 4.91 -2.49
N ILE A 265 37.36 4.66 -2.52
CA ILE A 265 37.95 3.49 -3.16
C ILE A 265 38.57 2.62 -2.06
N ILE A 266 38.24 1.34 -2.04
CA ILE A 266 38.70 0.39 -1.02
C ILE A 266 39.58 -0.67 -1.69
N TYR A 267 40.80 -0.80 -1.17
CA TYR A 267 41.76 -1.83 -1.52
C TYR A 267 41.96 -2.80 -0.35
N LYS A 268 42.15 -4.08 -0.63
CA LYS A 268 42.44 -5.12 0.36
C LYS A 268 43.83 -5.70 0.11
N LYS A 269 44.65 -5.85 1.17
CA LYS A 269 45.98 -6.44 1.08
C LYS A 269 45.86 -7.90 0.61
N LEU A 270 46.71 -8.33 -0.31
CA LEU A 270 46.78 -9.73 -0.69
C LEU A 270 47.23 -10.58 0.51
N LYS A 271 46.57 -11.73 0.70
CA LYS A 271 47.01 -12.74 1.66
C LYS A 271 48.03 -13.66 1.00
N LEU A 272 49.13 -13.88 1.70
CA LEU A 272 50.17 -14.82 1.31
C LEU A 272 49.88 -16.17 1.96
N LYS A 273 50.37 -17.25 1.35
CA LYS A 273 50.42 -18.57 1.99
C LYS A 273 51.44 -18.53 3.11
N GLU A 274 51.14 -19.15 4.24
CA GLU A 274 52.12 -19.36 5.31
C GLU A 274 52.84 -20.72 5.15
N PRO A 275 54.16 -20.80 5.39
CA PRO A 275 55.06 -19.69 5.74
C PRO A 275 55.33 -18.78 4.53
N ALA A 276 55.28 -17.47 4.72
CA ALA A 276 55.42 -16.46 3.65
C ALA A 276 56.78 -16.38 2.93
N GLU A 277 57.69 -17.35 3.14
CA GLU A 277 59.07 -17.38 2.60
C GLU A 277 59.15 -17.25 1.08
N ASN A 278 58.19 -17.84 0.34
CA ASN A 278 58.13 -17.78 -1.12
C ASN A 278 57.35 -16.58 -1.68
N LEU A 279 56.69 -15.77 -0.82
CA LEU A 279 55.74 -14.72 -1.21
C LEU A 279 54.62 -15.20 -2.17
N GLU A 280 54.20 -16.46 -2.05
CA GLU A 280 53.08 -17.02 -2.83
C GLU A 280 51.72 -16.49 -2.31
N ILE A 281 50.79 -16.19 -3.21
CA ILE A 281 49.42 -15.75 -2.87
C ILE A 281 48.58 -16.94 -2.42
N ASP A 282 47.82 -16.79 -1.36
CA ASP A 282 46.74 -17.73 -1.06
C ASP A 282 45.50 -17.40 -1.91
N THR A 283 45.42 -18.00 -3.09
CA THR A 283 44.28 -17.91 -4.01
C THR A 283 43.00 -18.53 -3.42
N ASN A 284 43.14 -19.39 -2.41
CA ASN A 284 42.03 -20.08 -1.76
C ASN A 284 41.53 -19.31 -0.53
N TYR A 285 42.20 -18.21 -0.13
CA TYR A 285 41.75 -17.38 0.98
C TYR A 285 40.36 -16.83 0.69
N ARG A 286 39.40 -17.17 1.55
CA ARG A 286 38.01 -16.73 1.49
C ARG A 286 37.54 -16.33 2.89
N PRO A 287 37.34 -15.03 3.17
CA PRO A 287 36.79 -14.57 4.45
C PRO A 287 35.27 -14.75 4.44
N VAL A 288 34.84 -16.01 4.56
CA VAL A 288 33.43 -16.38 4.77
C VAL A 288 33.15 -16.33 6.26
N ILE A 289 32.12 -15.58 6.66
CA ILE A 289 31.57 -15.67 8.02
C ILE A 289 30.54 -16.80 8.00
N THR A 290 30.71 -17.76 8.88
CA THR A 290 29.82 -18.91 9.06
C THR A 290 28.74 -18.61 10.10
N GLN A 291 27.62 -19.35 10.06
CA GLN A 291 26.54 -19.14 11.03
C GLN A 291 26.96 -19.46 12.47
N ASP A 292 27.91 -20.40 12.66
CA ASP A 292 28.47 -20.77 13.96
C ASP A 292 29.33 -19.66 14.60
N GLU A 293 29.77 -18.66 13.83
CA GLU A 293 30.49 -17.47 14.32
C GLU A 293 29.53 -16.35 14.79
N ILE A 294 28.21 -16.48 14.55
CA ILE A 294 27.19 -15.52 15.00
C ILE A 294 26.66 -15.97 16.37
N PRO A 295 26.83 -15.18 17.45
CA PRO A 295 26.35 -15.56 18.78
C PRO A 295 24.83 -15.80 18.82
N ASN A 296 24.41 -16.95 19.35
CA ASN A 296 23.00 -17.38 19.39
C ASN A 296 22.02 -16.30 19.88
N TYR A 297 22.39 -15.50 20.89
CA TYR A 297 21.49 -14.47 21.42
C TYR A 297 21.12 -13.39 20.38
N ILE A 298 21.98 -13.14 19.38
CA ILE A 298 21.70 -12.24 18.25
C ILE A 298 20.74 -12.92 17.27
N ILE A 299 20.88 -14.24 17.06
CA ILE A 299 19.96 -15.03 16.24
C ILE A 299 18.57 -15.06 16.90
N ASP A 300 18.48 -15.34 18.20
CA ASP A 300 17.24 -15.34 18.99
C ASP A 300 16.53 -13.97 18.95
N GLU A 301 17.28 -12.86 19.03
CA GLU A 301 16.76 -11.50 18.94
C GLU A 301 16.26 -11.16 17.52
N ILE A 302 17.02 -11.53 16.49
CA ILE A 302 16.64 -11.35 15.07
C ILE A 302 15.42 -12.20 14.71
N GLU A 303 15.33 -13.46 15.14
CA GLU A 303 14.17 -14.33 14.82
C GLU A 303 12.87 -13.78 15.43
N LYS A 304 12.96 -13.24 16.64
CA LYS A 304 11.86 -12.59 17.36
C LYS A 304 11.43 -11.27 16.72
N ASP A 305 12.36 -10.39 16.36
CA ASP A 305 12.04 -9.13 15.67
C ASP A 305 11.41 -9.41 14.29
N ASN A 306 11.90 -10.44 13.58
CA ASN A 306 11.26 -10.92 12.36
C ASN A 306 9.87 -11.53 12.60
N GLU A 307 9.60 -12.11 13.77
CA GLU A 307 8.25 -12.60 14.13
C GLU A 307 7.29 -11.42 14.32
N VAL A 308 7.67 -10.42 15.11
CA VAL A 308 6.91 -9.18 15.29
C VAL A 308 6.63 -8.51 13.94
N PHE A 309 7.64 -8.38 13.07
CA PHE A 309 7.46 -7.81 11.73
C PHE A 309 6.44 -8.59 10.88
N ARG A 310 6.49 -9.93 10.90
CA ARG A 310 5.51 -10.78 10.19
C ARG A 310 4.10 -10.61 10.76
N GLU A 311 3.94 -10.49 12.07
CA GLU A 311 2.64 -10.23 12.70
C GLU A 311 2.09 -8.84 12.35
N GLU A 312 2.92 -7.80 12.37
CA GLU A 312 2.55 -6.43 11.98
C GLU A 312 2.15 -6.35 10.50
N GLU A 313 2.90 -6.98 9.59
CA GLU A 313 2.56 -7.02 8.17
C GLU A 313 1.27 -7.81 7.91
N ALA A 314 1.11 -8.98 8.53
CA ALA A 314 -0.13 -9.77 8.44
C ALA A 314 -1.34 -9.00 9.01
N SER A 315 -1.14 -8.24 10.08
CA SER A 315 -2.15 -7.34 10.67
C SER A 315 -2.51 -6.21 9.70
N ARG A 316 -1.52 -5.53 9.11
CA ARG A 316 -1.72 -4.48 8.10
C ARG A 316 -2.52 -5.00 6.89
N LEU A 317 -2.14 -6.16 6.36
CA LEU A 317 -2.82 -6.80 5.22
C LEU A 317 -4.27 -7.20 5.56
N ARG A 318 -4.53 -7.71 6.78
CA ARG A 318 -5.90 -7.98 7.26
C ARG A 318 -6.73 -6.70 7.36
N MET A 319 -6.21 -5.64 7.96
CA MET A 319 -6.90 -4.34 8.06
C MET A 319 -7.19 -3.73 6.68
N GLU A 320 -6.26 -3.86 5.72
CA GLU A 320 -6.46 -3.40 4.35
C GLU A 320 -7.51 -4.24 3.60
N ALA A 321 -7.52 -5.56 3.78
CA ALA A 321 -8.53 -6.45 3.22
C ALA A 321 -9.93 -6.17 3.79
N GLU A 322 -10.06 -6.04 5.12
CA GLU A 322 -11.31 -5.62 5.75
C GLU A 322 -11.77 -4.24 5.27
N ARG A 323 -10.85 -3.30 5.09
CA ARG A 323 -11.16 -1.96 4.57
C ARG A 323 -11.67 -2.04 3.14
N LYS A 324 -10.99 -2.77 2.25
CA LYS A 324 -11.42 -3.02 0.88
C LYS A 324 -12.78 -3.73 0.83
N GLU A 325 -13.06 -4.63 1.77
CA GLU A 325 -14.38 -5.24 1.88
C GLU A 325 -15.45 -4.23 2.35
N ARG A 326 -15.18 -3.41 3.36
CA ARG A 326 -16.11 -2.35 3.81
C ARG A 326 -16.39 -1.34 2.70
N GLU A 327 -15.38 -0.94 1.95
CA GLU A 327 -15.49 -0.08 0.75
C GLU A 327 -16.16 -0.81 -0.45
N SER A 328 -16.30 -2.15 -0.39
CA SER A 328 -17.09 -2.93 -1.35
C SER A 328 -18.58 -2.98 -1.04
N ASN A 329 -18.99 -2.74 0.21
CA ASN A 329 -20.39 -2.81 0.61
C ASN A 329 -21.15 -1.52 0.23
N ILE A 330 -22.34 -1.66 -0.35
CA ILE A 330 -23.25 -0.55 -0.68
C ILE A 330 -24.70 -0.87 -0.28
N THR A 331 -25.34 0.00 0.49
CA THR A 331 -26.76 -0.08 0.82
C THR A 331 -27.56 0.74 -0.19
N MET A 332 -28.33 0.07 -1.06
CA MET A 332 -29.23 0.74 -2.00
C MET A 332 -30.56 1.06 -1.32
N ARG A 333 -31.04 2.30 -1.48
CA ARG A 333 -32.39 2.73 -1.10
C ARG A 333 -33.31 2.57 -2.31
N ILE A 334 -34.12 1.51 -2.32
CA ILE A 334 -35.01 1.17 -3.42
C ILE A 334 -36.44 1.55 -3.04
N PHE A 335 -37.17 2.11 -4.00
CA PHE A 335 -38.53 2.62 -3.88
C PHE A 335 -39.44 1.90 -4.88
N ALA A 336 -40.67 1.56 -4.48
CA ALA A 336 -41.69 1.01 -5.37
C ALA A 336 -43.09 1.54 -5.01
N LYS A 337 -44.04 1.50 -5.96
CA LYS A 337 -45.44 1.89 -5.73
C LYS A 337 -46.09 0.91 -4.76
N SER A 338 -46.55 1.40 -3.60
CA SER A 338 -47.33 0.62 -2.65
C SER A 338 -48.76 0.45 -3.16
N LYS A 339 -49.33 -0.74 -2.94
CA LYS A 339 -50.72 -1.04 -3.28
C LYS A 339 -51.63 -0.58 -2.14
N ALA A 340 -51.98 0.71 -2.15
CA ALA A 340 -52.95 1.28 -1.21
C ALA A 340 -54.32 0.59 -1.32
N ASP A 341 -55.02 0.43 -0.19
CA ASP A 341 -56.31 -0.25 -0.13
C ASP A 341 -57.42 0.55 -0.83
N LYS A 342 -57.83 0.06 -2.01
CA LYS A 342 -59.12 0.35 -2.69
C LYS A 342 -59.36 1.80 -3.12
N GLU A 343 -58.59 2.25 -4.12
CA GLU A 343 -59.09 3.21 -5.12
C GLU A 343 -59.11 2.54 -6.50
N SER A 344 -59.74 3.18 -7.49
CA SER A 344 -60.25 2.56 -8.72
C SER A 344 -59.18 1.90 -9.59
N ASP A 345 -59.53 0.80 -10.30
CA ASP A 345 -58.63 0.13 -11.25
C ASP A 345 -58.17 1.05 -12.41
N GLU A 346 -58.89 2.14 -12.69
CA GLU A 346 -58.53 3.15 -13.71
C GLU A 346 -57.42 4.12 -13.22
N ASP A 347 -57.37 4.46 -11.92
CA ASP A 347 -56.35 5.36 -11.33
C ASP A 347 -54.97 4.70 -11.18
N ILE A 348 -54.86 3.43 -11.56
CA ILE A 348 -53.59 2.69 -11.64
C ILE A 348 -52.84 3.02 -12.95
N ILE A 349 -53.52 3.57 -13.97
CA ILE A 349 -53.13 3.49 -15.38
C ILE A 349 -52.75 4.87 -15.98
N SER A 350 -51.51 5.28 -15.73
CA SER A 350 -50.63 5.95 -16.72
C SER A 350 -49.29 6.33 -16.07
N ASN A 351 -48.17 5.81 -16.60
CA ASN A 351 -46.84 6.01 -16.01
C ASN A 351 -46.20 7.40 -16.28
N LYS A 352 -47.00 8.44 -16.53
CA LYS A 352 -46.52 9.83 -16.66
C LYS A 352 -46.86 10.65 -15.42
N ILE A 353 -45.81 11.30 -14.90
CA ILE A 353 -45.78 12.17 -13.71
C ILE A 353 -47.16 12.81 -13.44
N LEU A 354 -47.85 12.33 -12.40
CA LEU A 354 -49.16 12.83 -12.00
C LEU A 354 -49.07 14.36 -11.79
N PRO A 355 -49.73 15.20 -12.61
CA PRO A 355 -49.40 16.62 -12.70
C PRO A 355 -49.60 17.45 -11.42
N ASN A 356 -50.34 16.92 -10.43
CA ASN A 356 -50.83 17.65 -9.26
C ASN A 356 -50.49 16.96 -7.91
N ASN A 357 -49.24 16.51 -7.72
CA ASN A 357 -48.67 16.12 -6.42
C ASN A 357 -49.44 15.01 -5.64
N SER A 358 -50.29 14.24 -6.30
CA SER A 358 -51.13 13.20 -5.67
C SER A 358 -50.28 12.17 -4.91
N LEU A 359 -50.79 11.74 -3.75
CA LEU A 359 -50.09 10.87 -2.81
C LEU A 359 -50.10 9.41 -3.25
N VAL A 360 -49.37 9.10 -4.32
CA VAL A 360 -48.89 7.74 -4.57
C VAL A 360 -48.10 7.33 -3.33
N GLN A 361 -48.60 6.34 -2.59
CA GLN A 361 -47.85 5.75 -1.49
C GLN A 361 -46.66 4.98 -2.11
N VAL A 362 -45.45 5.31 -1.66
CA VAL A 362 -44.22 4.67 -2.12
C VAL A 362 -43.60 3.94 -0.93
N GLU A 363 -43.32 2.65 -1.09
CA GLU A 363 -42.63 1.84 -0.09
C GLU A 363 -41.11 1.97 -0.30
N GLU A 364 -40.35 2.36 0.73
CA GLU A 364 -38.87 2.35 0.72
C GLU A 364 -38.37 1.06 1.37
N LYS A 365 -37.45 0.35 0.69
CA LYS A 365 -36.68 -0.76 1.26
C LYS A 365 -35.19 -0.50 1.06
N LYS A 366 -34.40 -0.99 2.02
CA LYS A 366 -32.93 -0.94 1.97
C LYS A 366 -32.42 -2.34 1.74
N ILE A 367 -31.54 -2.50 0.75
CA ILE A 367 -30.94 -3.79 0.40
C ILE A 367 -29.43 -3.57 0.29
N ASP A 368 -28.66 -4.41 0.96
CA ASP A 368 -27.20 -4.38 0.91
C ASP A 368 -26.68 -5.24 -0.25
N PHE A 369 -25.80 -4.66 -1.05
CA PHE A 369 -25.13 -5.31 -2.17
C PHE A 369 -23.61 -5.08 -2.05
N LYS A 370 -22.86 -5.85 -2.84
CA LYS A 370 -21.46 -5.52 -3.14
C LYS A 370 -21.42 -4.62 -4.37
N ASN A 371 -20.50 -3.67 -4.41
CA ASN A 371 -20.38 -2.70 -5.51
C ASN A 371 -19.98 -3.35 -6.85
N TYR A 372 -19.47 -4.58 -6.81
CA TYR A 372 -19.19 -5.44 -7.97
C TYR A 372 -20.35 -6.39 -8.35
N HIS A 373 -21.48 -6.40 -7.63
CA HIS A 373 -22.69 -7.07 -8.13
C HIS A 373 -23.18 -6.38 -9.41
N SER A 374 -23.80 -7.14 -10.31
CA SER A 374 -24.39 -6.60 -11.53
C SER A 374 -25.75 -5.94 -11.25
N LEU A 375 -26.14 -5.02 -12.12
CA LEU A 375 -27.46 -4.39 -12.08
C LEU A 375 -28.60 -5.42 -12.10
N LYS A 376 -28.48 -6.46 -12.93
CA LYS A 376 -29.43 -7.57 -13.02
C LYS A 376 -29.64 -8.27 -11.68
N MET A 377 -28.56 -8.54 -10.94
CA MET A 377 -28.64 -9.15 -9.60
C MET A 377 -29.39 -8.24 -8.63
N ALA A 378 -29.16 -6.92 -8.69
CA ALA A 378 -29.90 -5.96 -7.87
C ALA A 378 -31.38 -5.84 -8.26
N HIS A 379 -31.70 -5.95 -9.55
CA HIS A 379 -33.07 -5.94 -10.07
C HIS A 379 -33.86 -7.18 -9.66
N GLU A 380 -33.28 -8.38 -9.84
CA GLU A 380 -33.87 -9.64 -9.40
C GLU A 380 -34.12 -9.65 -7.87
N GLU A 381 -33.19 -9.13 -7.07
CA GLU A 381 -33.34 -9.10 -5.61
C GLU A 381 -34.36 -8.05 -5.15
N ALA A 382 -34.38 -6.86 -5.77
CA ALA A 382 -35.41 -5.85 -5.51
C ALA A 382 -36.82 -6.39 -5.80
N TYR A 383 -37.00 -7.06 -6.94
CA TYR A 383 -38.28 -7.68 -7.32
C TYR A 383 -38.79 -8.69 -6.28
N LYS A 384 -37.91 -9.54 -5.73
CA LYS A 384 -38.24 -10.47 -4.64
C LYS A 384 -38.60 -9.73 -3.34
N VAL A 385 -37.81 -8.73 -2.95
CA VAL A 385 -37.96 -7.98 -1.70
C VAL A 385 -39.19 -7.06 -1.67
N PHE A 386 -39.71 -6.66 -2.83
CA PHE A 386 -41.03 -6.02 -2.98
C PHE A 386 -42.19 -7.03 -3.23
N GLU A 387 -41.90 -8.33 -3.21
CA GLU A 387 -42.85 -9.44 -3.38
C GLU A 387 -43.73 -9.33 -4.64
N LEU A 388 -43.23 -8.68 -5.71
CA LEU A 388 -44.05 -8.27 -6.86
C LEU A 388 -44.74 -9.43 -7.59
N GLU A 389 -44.13 -10.61 -7.59
CA GLU A 389 -44.74 -11.85 -8.10
C GLU A 389 -46.08 -12.18 -7.42
N LYS A 390 -46.18 -11.99 -6.09
CA LYS A 390 -47.42 -12.20 -5.33
C LYS A 390 -48.50 -11.16 -5.68
N GLN A 391 -48.09 -10.03 -6.25
CA GLN A 391 -48.99 -8.96 -6.69
C GLN A 391 -49.49 -9.17 -8.14
N GLY A 392 -48.99 -10.20 -8.85
CA GLY A 392 -49.33 -10.50 -10.24
C GLY A 392 -48.48 -9.76 -11.28
N ILE A 393 -47.43 -9.06 -10.85
CA ILE A 393 -46.48 -8.36 -11.73
C ILE A 393 -45.35 -9.33 -12.07
N LYS A 394 -44.89 -9.34 -13.33
CA LYS A 394 -43.73 -10.15 -13.77
C LYS A 394 -42.43 -9.36 -13.70
N LEU A 395 -41.30 -10.06 -13.57
CA LEU A 395 -39.97 -9.44 -13.62
C LEU A 395 -39.71 -8.69 -14.95
N GLU A 396 -40.13 -9.26 -16.09
CA GLU A 396 -40.04 -8.64 -17.43
C GLU A 396 -40.88 -7.36 -17.59
N ASP A 397 -41.81 -7.13 -16.66
CA ASP A 397 -42.66 -5.94 -16.60
C ASP A 397 -42.15 -4.90 -15.58
N THR A 398 -40.88 -5.01 -15.16
CA THR A 398 -40.21 -4.08 -14.21
C THR A 398 -38.80 -3.65 -14.66
N GLN A 399 -38.34 -2.47 -14.22
CA GLN A 399 -36.98 -1.96 -14.49
C GLN A 399 -36.42 -1.15 -13.30
N ILE A 400 -35.12 -1.24 -13.02
CA ILE A 400 -34.41 -0.31 -12.12
C ILE A 400 -34.11 1.02 -12.84
N ARG A 401 -34.38 2.15 -12.18
CA ARG A 401 -34.00 3.51 -12.60
C ARG A 401 -33.53 4.36 -11.44
N THR A 402 -32.74 5.39 -11.69
CA THR A 402 -32.41 6.39 -10.66
C THR A 402 -33.64 7.25 -10.31
N TYR A 403 -33.75 7.66 -9.05
CA TYR A 403 -34.92 8.34 -8.50
C TYR A 403 -34.52 9.60 -7.74
N ASN A 404 -35.13 10.73 -8.08
CA ASN A 404 -35.04 11.93 -7.25
C ASN A 404 -36.22 11.96 -6.27
N VAL A 405 -35.97 11.54 -5.02
CA VAL A 405 -36.98 11.51 -3.94
C VAL A 405 -37.61 12.88 -3.69
N GLY A 406 -36.81 13.96 -3.72
CA GLY A 406 -37.29 15.32 -3.47
C GLY A 406 -38.20 15.84 -4.59
N LEU A 407 -37.90 15.49 -5.84
CA LEU A 407 -38.71 15.84 -7.01
C LEU A 407 -39.82 14.82 -7.34
N LYS A 408 -39.80 13.63 -6.75
CA LYS A 408 -40.70 12.48 -7.04
C LYS A 408 -40.67 12.02 -8.51
N ILE A 409 -39.48 11.94 -9.11
CA ILE A 409 -39.32 11.62 -10.54
C ILE A 409 -38.26 10.55 -10.80
N LEU A 410 -38.51 9.76 -11.84
CA LEU A 410 -37.56 8.85 -12.45
C LEU A 410 -36.51 9.64 -13.25
N LYS A 411 -35.33 9.05 -13.40
CA LYS A 411 -34.21 9.52 -14.22
C LYS A 411 -33.66 8.36 -15.05
N ASN A 412 -32.35 8.34 -15.30
CA ASN A 412 -31.59 7.40 -16.12
C ASN A 412 -32.21 5.99 -16.13
N SER A 413 -32.62 5.56 -17.33
CA SER A 413 -32.84 4.15 -17.62
C SER A 413 -31.49 3.46 -17.87
N PHE A 414 -31.37 2.23 -17.40
CA PHE A 414 -30.16 1.41 -17.55
C PHE A 414 -30.37 0.34 -18.64
N GLU A 415 -30.80 0.79 -19.82
CA GLU A 415 -30.87 -0.01 -21.04
C GLU A 415 -29.49 -0.59 -21.39
N ASP A 416 -29.48 -1.83 -21.86
CA ASP A 416 -28.31 -2.64 -22.23
C ASP A 416 -27.17 -2.78 -21.19
N LYS A 417 -27.38 -2.32 -19.94
CA LYS A 417 -26.40 -2.29 -18.86
C LYS A 417 -26.69 -3.29 -17.73
N GLN A 418 -27.34 -4.40 -18.05
CA GLN A 418 -27.81 -5.36 -17.04
C GLN A 418 -26.68 -6.18 -16.40
N ASP A 419 -25.62 -6.48 -17.16
CA ASP A 419 -24.45 -7.20 -16.64
C ASP A 419 -23.38 -6.25 -16.05
N GLU A 420 -23.57 -4.92 -16.16
CA GLU A 420 -22.65 -3.91 -15.61
C GLU A 420 -22.70 -3.84 -14.09
N THR A 421 -21.56 -3.53 -13.48
CA THR A 421 -21.44 -3.44 -12.01
C THR A 421 -22.07 -2.17 -11.45
N LEU A 422 -22.70 -2.27 -10.28
CA LEU A 422 -23.31 -1.12 -9.58
C LEU A 422 -22.31 0.04 -9.40
N LYS A 423 -21.03 -0.27 -9.12
CA LYS A 423 -19.93 0.70 -9.06
C LYS A 423 -19.70 1.43 -10.38
N HIS A 424 -19.66 0.71 -11.51
CA HIS A 424 -19.45 1.33 -12.83
C HIS A 424 -20.64 2.20 -13.25
N LEU A 425 -21.86 1.82 -12.85
CA LEU A 425 -23.08 2.57 -13.09
C LEU A 425 -23.26 3.81 -12.19
N GLY A 426 -22.35 4.06 -11.26
CA GLY A 426 -22.46 5.17 -10.30
C GLY A 426 -23.57 5.00 -9.27
N ILE A 427 -24.08 3.77 -9.08
CA ILE A 427 -25.12 3.45 -8.12
C ILE A 427 -24.46 3.23 -6.75
N ASP A 428 -24.35 4.32 -5.98
CA ASP A 428 -23.77 4.33 -4.64
C ASP A 428 -24.83 4.51 -3.52
N LEU A 429 -24.37 4.51 -2.26
CA LEU A 429 -25.14 4.72 -1.03
C LEU A 429 -26.08 5.95 -1.04
N ARG A 430 -25.85 6.92 -1.93
CA ARG A 430 -26.55 8.20 -1.99
C ARG A 430 -27.54 8.26 -3.16
N ALA A 431 -27.46 7.34 -4.12
CA ALA A 431 -28.37 7.24 -5.25
C ALA A 431 -29.67 6.53 -4.84
N PRO A 432 -30.82 7.23 -4.75
CA PRO A 432 -32.10 6.57 -4.57
C PRO A 432 -32.50 5.90 -5.88
N ILE A 433 -33.08 4.71 -5.80
CA ILE A 433 -33.46 3.89 -6.95
C ILE A 433 -34.97 3.65 -6.92
N PHE A 434 -35.64 3.70 -8.06
CA PHE A 434 -37.02 3.25 -8.20
C PHE A 434 -37.05 1.92 -8.96
N LEU A 435 -37.95 1.03 -8.57
CA LEU A 435 -38.35 -0.14 -9.34
C LEU A 435 -39.61 0.24 -10.13
N GLU A 436 -39.43 0.69 -11.37
CA GLU A 436 -40.52 1.03 -12.28
C GLU A 436 -41.27 -0.24 -12.68
N ILE A 437 -42.59 -0.13 -12.83
CA ILE A 437 -43.49 -1.21 -13.24
C ILE A 437 -44.30 -0.68 -14.42
N LYS A 438 -44.13 -1.27 -15.61
CA LYS A 438 -44.95 -0.94 -16.79
C LYS A 438 -46.24 -1.75 -16.80
N LEU A 439 -47.25 -1.26 -17.51
CA LEU A 439 -48.48 -1.99 -17.78
C LEU A 439 -48.37 -2.84 -19.06
N PRO A 440 -49.27 -3.83 -19.28
CA PRO A 440 -49.16 -4.78 -20.41
C PRO A 440 -49.18 -4.15 -21.82
N GLU A 441 -49.72 -2.94 -21.96
CA GLU A 441 -49.77 -2.18 -23.22
C GLU A 441 -48.74 -1.03 -23.28
N GLU A 442 -47.97 -0.81 -22.20
CA GLU A 442 -46.93 0.22 -22.12
C GLU A 442 -45.55 -0.31 -22.53
N VAL A 443 -44.67 0.63 -22.93
CA VAL A 443 -43.24 0.40 -23.17
C VAL A 443 -42.48 1.36 -22.25
N PHE A 444 -41.35 0.92 -21.67
CA PHE A 444 -40.52 1.79 -20.84
C PHE A 444 -40.03 2.99 -21.66
N GLU A 445 -40.32 4.22 -21.19
CA GLU A 445 -39.86 5.43 -21.85
C GLU A 445 -38.44 5.77 -21.40
N SER A 446 -37.49 5.73 -22.34
CA SER A 446 -36.13 6.23 -22.11
C SER A 446 -36.16 7.75 -21.98
N LEU A 447 -35.66 8.25 -20.84
CA LEU A 447 -35.45 9.68 -20.65
C LEU A 447 -34.08 10.02 -21.25
N PRO A 448 -33.98 10.97 -22.21
CA PRO A 448 -32.70 11.30 -22.82
C PRO A 448 -31.72 11.80 -21.75
N THR A 449 -30.50 11.27 -21.75
CA THR A 449 -29.49 11.46 -20.69
C THR A 449 -29.16 12.94 -20.41
N GLU A 450 -29.33 13.80 -21.42
CA GLU A 450 -29.08 15.24 -21.37
C GLU A 450 -30.23 16.05 -20.73
N MET A 451 -31.38 15.45 -20.42
CA MET A 451 -32.55 16.18 -19.92
C MET A 451 -32.54 16.32 -18.40
N ILE A 452 -32.32 17.54 -17.91
CA ILE A 452 -32.41 17.90 -16.50
C ILE A 452 -33.85 18.25 -16.14
N PRO A 453 -34.43 17.62 -15.10
CA PRO A 453 -35.71 18.03 -14.55
C PRO A 453 -35.55 19.24 -13.62
N LEU A 454 -36.22 20.33 -13.98
CA LEU A 454 -36.30 21.57 -13.24
C LEU A 454 -37.67 21.68 -12.56
N ARG A 455 -37.69 21.83 -11.24
CA ARG A 455 -38.88 22.29 -10.51
C ARG A 455 -38.92 23.81 -10.56
N TYR A 456 -40.05 24.36 -11.00
CA TYR A 456 -40.37 25.77 -10.88
C TYR A 456 -41.67 25.95 -10.10
N TYR A 457 -41.95 27.18 -9.67
CA TYR A 457 -43.15 27.52 -8.91
C TYR A 457 -43.88 28.65 -9.62
N LEU A 458 -45.20 28.54 -9.73
CA LEU A 458 -46.06 29.58 -10.29
C LEU A 458 -46.69 30.38 -9.15
N TRP A 459 -46.22 31.61 -8.94
CA TRP A 459 -46.83 32.54 -7.99
C TRP A 459 -48.18 33.05 -8.49
N LYS A 460 -49.12 33.26 -7.57
CA LYS A 460 -50.47 33.78 -7.84
C LYS A 460 -50.84 34.80 -6.76
N GLU A 461 -51.55 35.85 -7.16
CA GLU A 461 -51.97 36.89 -6.21
C GLU A 461 -52.92 36.31 -5.14
N GLY A 462 -52.78 36.78 -3.89
CA GLY A 462 -53.62 36.36 -2.77
C GLY A 462 -53.13 35.15 -1.97
N ILE A 463 -51.99 34.54 -2.29
CA ILE A 463 -51.39 33.50 -1.44
C ILE A 463 -50.86 34.09 -0.11
N PRO A 464 -51.00 33.39 1.03
CA PRO A 464 -50.69 33.96 2.34
C PRO A 464 -49.19 33.99 2.69
N SER A 465 -48.34 33.22 2.01
CA SER A 465 -46.88 33.31 2.10
C SER A 465 -46.19 32.60 0.94
N LEU A 466 -44.88 32.81 0.77
CA LEU A 466 -44.03 32.12 -0.22
C LEU A 466 -43.54 30.72 0.25
N GLN A 467 -44.15 30.13 1.28
CA GLN A 467 -43.83 28.75 1.67
C GLN A 467 -44.34 27.77 0.60
N GLU A 468 -43.58 26.71 0.32
CA GLU A 468 -43.84 25.73 -0.76
C GLU A 468 -45.29 25.17 -0.75
N GLN A 469 -45.87 24.99 0.44
CA GLN A 469 -47.26 24.54 0.63
C GLN A 469 -48.35 25.48 0.06
N TYR A 470 -48.01 26.71 -0.33
CA TYR A 470 -48.94 27.67 -0.96
C TYR A 470 -48.58 27.97 -2.42
N LEU A 471 -47.53 27.33 -2.97
CA LEU A 471 -47.05 27.58 -4.32
C LEU A 471 -47.48 26.46 -5.28
N ASP A 472 -48.01 26.85 -6.44
CA ASP A 472 -48.36 25.93 -7.53
C ASP A 472 -47.07 25.38 -8.13
N THR A 473 -46.73 24.15 -7.75
CA THR A 473 -45.42 23.54 -8.01
C THR A 473 -45.44 22.75 -9.30
N GLN A 474 -44.58 23.12 -10.24
CA GLN A 474 -44.52 22.55 -11.58
C GLN A 474 -43.15 21.91 -11.84
N ILE A 475 -43.12 20.89 -12.70
CA ILE A 475 -41.88 20.26 -13.18
C ILE A 475 -41.87 20.34 -14.70
N LEU A 476 -40.68 20.65 -15.23
CA LEU A 476 -40.32 20.76 -16.64
C LEU A 476 -39.02 19.98 -16.84
N PHE A 477 -38.83 19.35 -18.01
CA PHE A 477 -37.55 18.76 -18.40
C PHE A 477 -36.95 19.62 -19.50
N VAL A 478 -35.72 20.09 -19.31
CA VAL A 478 -34.95 20.90 -20.27
C VAL A 478 -33.61 20.24 -20.57
N ASN A 479 -33.02 20.48 -21.73
CA ASN A 479 -31.69 19.95 -22.02
C ASN A 479 -30.63 20.70 -21.19
N GLN A 480 -29.63 20.02 -20.64
CA GLN A 480 -28.56 20.62 -19.84
C GLN A 480 -27.73 21.66 -20.60
N ASN A 481 -27.72 21.57 -21.94
CA ASN A 481 -27.06 22.50 -22.84
C ASN A 481 -27.90 23.75 -23.16
N ASN A 482 -29.18 23.80 -22.75
CA ASN A 482 -30.02 24.99 -22.91
C ASN A 482 -29.42 26.16 -22.11
N THR A 483 -29.46 27.36 -22.69
CA THR A 483 -29.14 28.58 -21.96
C THR A 483 -30.28 28.95 -21.02
N ILE A 484 -30.04 29.89 -20.10
CA ILE A 484 -31.12 30.48 -19.30
C ILE A 484 -32.22 31.07 -20.21
N GLY A 485 -31.87 31.68 -21.36
CA GLY A 485 -32.85 32.25 -22.30
C GLY A 485 -33.75 31.20 -22.96
N ASP A 486 -33.21 30.02 -23.28
CA ASP A 486 -33.99 28.90 -23.80
C ASP A 486 -34.93 28.35 -22.72
N LEU A 487 -34.45 28.23 -21.47
CA LEU A 487 -35.25 27.85 -20.31
C LEU A 487 -36.41 28.82 -20.04
N GLU A 488 -36.22 30.14 -20.22
CA GLU A 488 -37.31 31.12 -20.11
C GLU A 488 -38.44 30.78 -21.11
N GLN A 489 -38.06 30.47 -22.34
CA GLN A 489 -38.99 30.11 -23.41
C GLN A 489 -39.68 28.75 -23.17
N ASP A 490 -38.95 27.75 -22.69
CA ASP A 490 -39.49 26.42 -22.34
C ASP A 490 -40.53 26.52 -21.19
N ILE A 491 -40.28 27.36 -20.17
CA ILE A 491 -41.24 27.62 -19.08
C ILE A 491 -42.51 28.30 -19.61
N LEU A 492 -42.37 29.32 -20.47
CA LEU A 492 -43.51 30.03 -21.07
C LEU A 492 -44.40 29.10 -21.93
N VAL A 493 -43.78 28.20 -22.69
CA VAL A 493 -44.51 27.15 -23.44
C VAL A 493 -45.22 26.21 -22.46
N ASN A 494 -44.54 25.71 -21.43
CA ASN A 494 -45.10 24.74 -20.50
C ASN A 494 -46.30 25.29 -19.70
N ILE A 495 -46.24 26.55 -19.28
CA ILE A 495 -47.35 27.25 -18.61
C ILE A 495 -48.55 27.42 -19.57
N THR A 496 -48.28 27.69 -20.86
CA THR A 496 -49.32 27.87 -21.89
C THR A 496 -50.01 26.56 -22.25
N GLU A 497 -49.25 25.50 -22.54
CA GLU A 497 -49.79 24.19 -22.91
C GLU A 497 -50.60 23.53 -21.80
N LYS A 498 -50.17 23.70 -20.54
CA LYS A 498 -50.93 23.22 -19.35
C LYS A 498 -52.17 24.06 -19.05
N GLY A 499 -52.42 25.17 -19.76
CA GLY A 499 -53.55 26.05 -19.52
C GLY A 499 -53.52 26.75 -18.15
N LEU A 500 -52.32 27.01 -17.61
CA LEU A 500 -52.14 27.60 -16.28
C LEU A 500 -52.36 29.13 -16.25
N LEU A 501 -52.54 29.76 -17.41
CA LEU A 501 -52.93 31.16 -17.57
C LEU A 501 -54.45 31.34 -17.51
N GLN A 502 -54.90 32.37 -16.80
CA GLN A 502 -56.32 32.76 -16.78
C GLN A 502 -56.71 33.54 -18.04
N ALA A 503 -57.99 33.46 -18.40
CA ALA A 503 -58.54 34.13 -19.58
C ALA A 503 -58.40 35.66 -19.49
N GLY A 504 -57.43 36.21 -20.23
CA GLY A 504 -57.09 37.64 -20.25
C GLY A 504 -55.63 37.96 -19.90
N GLN A 505 -54.86 37.01 -19.37
CA GLN A 505 -53.43 37.24 -19.08
C GLN A 505 -52.58 37.18 -20.35
N SER A 506 -51.71 38.16 -20.55
CA SER A 506 -50.70 38.18 -21.63
C SER A 506 -49.41 37.49 -21.18
N LEU A 507 -48.73 36.83 -22.12
CA LEU A 507 -47.36 36.33 -21.92
C LEU A 507 -46.37 37.47 -21.60
N GLU A 508 -46.67 38.70 -22.06
CA GLU A 508 -45.85 39.90 -21.83
C GLU A 508 -45.83 40.36 -20.36
N ASN A 509 -46.79 39.91 -19.54
CA ASN A 509 -46.89 40.28 -18.12
C ASN A 509 -46.18 39.28 -17.19
N ILE A 510 -45.47 38.29 -17.74
CA ILE A 510 -44.78 37.23 -16.98
C ILE A 510 -43.29 37.59 -16.85
N VAL A 511 -42.81 37.68 -15.60
CA VAL A 511 -41.44 38.10 -15.28
C VAL A 511 -40.75 37.00 -14.47
N LEU A 512 -39.73 36.38 -15.03
CA LEU A 512 -38.91 35.39 -14.32
C LEU A 512 -38.01 36.07 -13.28
N TYR A 513 -37.76 35.38 -12.16
CA TYR A 513 -36.99 35.91 -11.04
C TYR A 513 -36.18 34.80 -10.36
N SER A 514 -34.87 34.99 -10.24
CA SER A 514 -33.94 34.11 -9.55
C SER A 514 -33.23 34.85 -8.41
N GLU A 515 -32.90 34.15 -7.33
CA GLU A 515 -32.16 34.74 -6.19
C GLU A 515 -30.70 35.11 -6.54
N GLN A 516 -30.18 34.56 -7.64
CA GLN A 516 -28.88 34.91 -8.23
C GLN A 516 -29.04 35.17 -9.72
N TYR A 517 -28.50 36.28 -10.22
CA TYR A 517 -28.64 36.69 -11.62
C TYR A 517 -27.54 36.07 -12.49
N TYR A 518 -27.91 35.07 -13.29
CA TYR A 518 -27.05 34.48 -14.31
C TYR A 518 -27.30 35.16 -15.66
N GLY A 519 -26.23 35.45 -16.41
CA GLY A 519 -26.37 36.04 -17.75
C GLY A 519 -26.96 35.05 -18.74
N GLY A 520 -27.83 35.50 -19.66
CA GLY A 520 -28.57 34.64 -20.59
C GLY A 520 -27.75 33.79 -21.59
N GLY A 521 -26.42 33.89 -21.57
CA GLY A 521 -25.52 33.00 -22.32
C GLY A 521 -24.85 31.90 -21.49
N VAL A 522 -25.17 31.79 -20.19
CA VAL A 522 -24.70 30.72 -19.30
C VAL A 522 -25.62 29.49 -19.45
N THR A 523 -25.01 28.31 -19.45
CA THR A 523 -25.69 27.00 -19.56
C THR A 523 -26.05 26.43 -18.18
N LEU A 524 -27.00 25.49 -18.16
CA LEU A 524 -27.38 24.79 -16.94
C LEU A 524 -26.28 23.86 -16.41
N GLU A 525 -25.41 23.34 -17.29
CA GLU A 525 -24.25 22.53 -16.86
C GLU A 525 -23.19 23.36 -16.12
N GLU A 526 -22.87 24.58 -16.58
CA GLU A 526 -21.94 25.47 -15.88
C GLU A 526 -22.41 25.79 -14.45
N ILE A 527 -23.70 26.10 -14.29
CA ILE A 527 -24.33 26.35 -12.98
C ILE A 527 -24.28 25.11 -12.07
N ALA A 528 -24.45 23.91 -12.64
CA ALA A 528 -24.38 22.66 -11.88
C ALA A 528 -22.96 22.31 -11.38
N GLN A 529 -21.91 22.90 -11.96
CA GLN A 529 -20.52 22.71 -11.55
C GLN A 529 -20.08 23.63 -10.40
N GLU A 530 -20.77 24.77 -10.17
CA GLU A 530 -20.45 25.70 -9.05
C GLU A 530 -20.78 25.16 -7.63
N GLY A 531 -21.29 23.93 -7.52
CA GLY A 531 -21.10 23.10 -6.33
C GLY A 531 -22.26 22.97 -5.34
N ASP A 532 -23.43 23.57 -5.59
CA ASP A 532 -24.61 23.40 -4.72
C ASP A 532 -25.77 22.68 -5.42
N LYS A 533 -25.79 21.35 -5.26
CA LYS A 533 -26.80 20.45 -5.83
C LYS A 533 -28.15 20.46 -5.08
N THR A 534 -28.41 21.47 -4.24
CA THR A 534 -29.66 21.58 -3.46
C THR A 534 -30.53 22.79 -3.83
N LYS A 535 -30.01 23.77 -4.59
CA LYS A 535 -30.74 25.00 -4.93
C LYS A 535 -31.84 24.74 -5.98
N SER A 536 -33.09 25.02 -5.60
CA SER A 536 -34.23 25.07 -6.52
C SER A 536 -34.27 26.40 -7.29
N LEU A 537 -34.57 26.33 -8.59
CA LEU A 537 -34.82 27.52 -9.42
C LEU A 537 -36.28 27.96 -9.24
N HIS A 538 -36.49 28.95 -8.37
CA HIS A 538 -37.78 29.61 -8.19
C HIS A 538 -38.11 30.49 -9.42
N ALA A 539 -39.39 30.82 -9.65
CA ALA A 539 -39.84 31.39 -10.92
C ALA A 539 -41.05 32.35 -10.81
N CYS A 540 -41.32 33.03 -11.93
CA CYS A 540 -42.53 33.76 -12.32
C CYS A 540 -43.23 34.62 -11.26
N ARG A 541 -42.89 35.92 -11.26
CA ARG A 541 -43.82 37.02 -10.98
C ARG A 541 -44.78 37.19 -12.18
N VAL A 542 -46.04 37.53 -11.91
CA VAL A 542 -46.96 38.08 -12.92
C VAL A 542 -47.46 39.40 -12.38
N ASP A 543 -47.39 40.48 -13.16
CA ASP A 543 -47.57 41.83 -12.63
C ASP A 543 -48.44 42.76 -13.48
N GLU A 544 -49.42 43.39 -12.84
CA GLU A 544 -49.94 44.70 -13.25
C GLU A 544 -49.86 45.70 -12.07
N GLY A 545 -48.68 45.84 -11.45
CA GLY A 545 -48.26 47.03 -10.72
C GLY A 545 -47.96 46.88 -9.23
N CYS A 546 -46.69 46.60 -8.88
CA CYS A 546 -46.05 47.17 -7.68
C CYS A 546 -44.53 47.38 -7.80
#